data_AF-A0A6A4HDB3-F1
#
_entry.id   AF-A0A6A4HDB3-F1
#
_cell.length_a   1.000
_cell.length_b   1.000
_cell.length_c   1.000
_cell.angle_alpha   90.00
_cell.angle_beta   90.00
_cell.angle_gamma   90.00
#
_symmetry.space_group_name_H-M   'P 1'
#
loop_
_entity.id
_entity.type
_entity.pdbx_description
1 polymer ?
#
loop_
_entity_poly.entity_id
_entity_poly.type
_entity_poly.pdbx_seq_one_letter_code
_entity_poly.pdbx_strand_id
1 'polypeptide(L)' 'VVTVDIFKGSVNREMFIEYLKQDLAPVLTPYPGPWSVLMLDNASIHHDEEICTIIEGE' A
#
# COMPACT_ATOMS: atom_id res chain seq x y z
N VAL A 1 0.10 10.03 11.74
CA VAL A 1 1.10 9.73 10.69
C VAL A 1 1.55 8.31 10.96
N VAL A 2 1.29 7.40 10.01
CA VAL A 2 1.58 5.97 10.21
C VAL A 2 3.07 5.72 10.00
N THR A 3 3.60 6.03 8.81
CA THR A 3 5.06 6.07 8.58
C THR A 3 5.39 7.10 7.49
N VAL A 4 6.63 7.60 7.48
CA VAL A 4 7.21 8.41 6.40
C VAL A 4 8.65 7.94 6.24
N ASP A 5 9.01 7.47 5.05
CA ASP A 5 10.39 7.18 4.69
C ASP A 5 10.94 8.24 3.74
N ILE A 6 12.20 8.65 3.95
CA ILE A 6 12.86 9.71 3.18
C ILE A 6 14.15 9.15 2.62
N PHE A 7 14.17 8.98 1.29
CA PHE A 7 15.33 8.48 0.58
C PHE A 7 15.55 9.25 -0.73
N LYS A 8 16.73 9.09 -1.32
CA LYS A 8 17.10 9.73 -2.59
C LYS A 8 16.64 8.86 -3.76
N GLY A 9 15.85 9.44 -4.67
CA GLY A 9 15.40 8.78 -5.90
C GLY A 9 13.88 8.70 -5.98
N SER A 10 13.38 7.84 -6.87
CA SER A 10 11.95 7.54 -7.03
C SER A 10 11.60 6.20 -6.41
N VAL A 11 10.35 6.07 -5.92
CA VAL A 11 9.77 4.78 -5.56
C VAL A 11 9.58 3.95 -6.84
N ASN A 12 10.00 2.69 -6.82
CA ASN A 12 9.62 1.70 -7.83
C ASN A 12 8.55 0.75 -7.26
N ARG A 13 8.10 -0.17 -8.10
CA ARG A 13 7.03 -1.12 -7.77
C ARG A 13 7.40 -1.98 -6.55
N GLU A 14 8.59 -2.55 -6.55
CA GLU A 14 9.08 -3.45 -5.50
C GLU A 14 9.17 -2.73 -4.14
N MET A 15 9.69 -1.49 -4.12
CA MET A 15 9.75 -0.66 -2.92
C MET A 15 8.37 -0.34 -2.38
N PHE A 16 7.41 -0.04 -3.26
CA PHE A 16 6.04 0.25 -2.85
C PHE A 16 5.34 -0.97 -2.27
N ILE A 17 5.51 -2.16 -2.87
CA ILE A 17 4.96 -3.42 -2.37
C ILE A 17 5.53 -3.75 -0.97
N GLU A 18 6.83 -3.59 -0.77
CA GLU A 18 7.44 -3.83 0.55
C GLU A 18 6.84 -2.90 1.61
N TYR A 19 6.71 -1.61 1.29
CA TYR A 19 6.04 -0.63 2.15
C TYR A 19 4.59 -1.05 2.47
N LEU A 20 3.83 -1.50 1.47
CA LEU A 20 2.45 -1.96 1.71
C LEU A 20 2.41 -3.12 2.71
N LYS A 21 3.30 -4.10 2.58
CA LYS A 21 3.33 -5.30 3.43
C LYS A 21 3.80 -5.00 4.86
N GLN A 22 4.89 -4.25 4.99
CA GLN A 22 5.55 -4.05 6.29
C GLN A 22 4.94 -2.91 7.10
N ASP A 23 4.53 -1.84 6.43
CA ASP A 23 4.18 -0.58 7.09
C ASP A 23 2.70 -0.26 7.02
N LEU A 24 2.06 -0.43 5.85
CA LEU A 24 0.68 0.02 5.65
C LEU A 24 -0.37 -1.03 6.06
N ALA A 25 -0.34 -2.23 5.46
CA ALA A 25 -1.36 -3.26 5.66
C ALA A 25 -1.56 -3.65 7.14
N PRO A 26 -0.51 -3.77 7.99
CA PRO A 26 -0.69 -4.15 9.40
C PRO A 26 -1.50 -3.16 10.23
N VAL A 27 -1.64 -1.91 9.79
CA VAL A 27 -2.41 -0.87 10.50
C VAL A 27 -3.75 -0.56 9.84
N LEU A 28 -4.05 -1.13 8.67
CA LEU A 28 -5.32 -0.96 7.99
C LEU A 28 -6.36 -1.94 8.53
N THR A 29 -7.63 -1.58 8.34
CA THR A 29 -8.71 -2.55 8.41
C THR A 29 -8.76 -3.27 7.05
N PRO A 30 -8.66 -4.61 6.99
CA PRO A 30 -8.73 -5.35 5.73
C PRO A 30 -10.01 -5.01 4.96
N TYR A 31 -9.94 -4.88 3.63
CA TYR A 31 -11.11 -4.68 2.79
C TYR A 31 -11.81 -6.03 2.51
N PRO A 32 -13.15 -6.14 2.53
CA PRO A 32 -14.18 -5.10 2.67
C PRO A 32 -14.69 -4.92 4.11
N GLY A 33 -13.78 -4.70 5.07
CA GLY A 33 -14.14 -4.40 6.45
C GLY A 33 -14.79 -3.02 6.63
N PRO A 34 -15.45 -2.77 7.78
CA PRO A 34 -16.10 -1.49 8.05
C PRO A 34 -15.13 -0.32 7.94
N TRP A 35 -15.51 0.70 7.15
CA TRP A 35 -14.71 1.91 6.94
C TRP A 35 -13.32 1.66 6.32
N SER A 36 -13.10 0.50 5.68
CA SER A 36 -11.88 0.20 4.94
C SER A 36 -11.90 0.91 3.59
N VAL A 37 -11.16 2.03 3.50
CA VAL A 37 -11.01 2.80 2.26
C VAL A 37 -9.53 3.12 2.05
N LEU A 38 -8.98 2.70 0.92
CA LEU A 38 -7.65 3.10 0.45
C LEU A 38 -7.80 4.09 -0.71
N MET A 39 -7.10 5.22 -0.63
CA MET A 39 -7.05 6.22 -1.70
C MET A 39 -5.59 6.42 -2.11
N LEU A 40 -5.31 6.23 -3.40
CA LEU A 40 -4.01 6.45 -4.03
C LEU A 40 -4.18 7.43 -5.20
N ASP A 41 -3.09 8.05 -5.64
CA ASP A 41 -3.09 8.73 -6.93
C ASP A 41 -3.06 7.71 -8.08
N ASN A 42 -3.02 8.18 -9.33
CA ASN A 42 -3.04 7.30 -10.51
C ASN A 42 -1.65 6.98 -11.06
N ALA A 43 -0.62 6.87 -10.21
CA ALA A 43 0.71 6.46 -10.65
C ALA A 43 0.71 5.02 -11.18
N SER A 44 1.50 4.74 -12.22
CA SER A 44 1.52 3.41 -12.86
C SER A 44 1.98 2.28 -11.94
N ILE A 45 2.78 2.58 -10.92
CA ILE A 45 3.21 1.60 -9.91
C ILE A 45 2.06 1.16 -8.99
N HIS A 46 0.90 1.84 -9.03
CA HIS A 46 -0.29 1.49 -8.25
C HIS A 46 -1.26 0.55 -8.98
N HIS A 47 -0.95 0.18 -10.22
CA HIS A 47 -1.80 -0.70 -11.04
C HIS A 47 -1.41 -2.19 -10.93
N ASP A 48 -0.54 -2.55 -9.98
CA ASP A 48 -0.14 -3.95 -9.74
C ASP A 48 -1.25 -4.69 -8.98
N GLU A 49 -1.63 -5.88 -9.48
CA GLU A 49 -2.66 -6.73 -8.87
C GLU A 49 -2.29 -7.15 -7.44
N GLU A 50 -1.00 -7.27 -7.14
CA GLU A 50 -0.50 -7.63 -5.80
C GLU A 50 -0.95 -6.63 -4.72
N ILE A 51 -1.18 -5.37 -5.09
CA ILE A 51 -1.68 -4.34 -4.18
C ILE A 51 -3.06 -4.72 -3.64
N CYS A 52 -3.97 -5.18 -4.51
CA CYS A 52 -5.31 -5.60 -4.10
C CYS A 52 -5.21 -6.78 -3.14
N THR A 53 -4.41 -7.80 -3.48
CA THR A 53 -4.22 -8.98 -2.61
C THR A 53 -3.75 -8.60 -1.22
N ILE A 54 -2.82 -7.64 -1.09
CA ILE A 54 -2.31 -7.18 0.21
C ILE A 54 -3.40 -6.47 1.03
N ILE A 55 -4.24 -5.66 0.40
CA ILE A 55 -5.22 -4.79 1.09
C ILE A 55 -6.50 -5.53 1.46
N GLU A 56 -6.92 -6.49 0.64
CA GLU A 56 -8.08 -7.34 0.92
C GLU A 56 -7.81 -8.28 2.10
N GLY A 57 -6.53 -8.59 2.36
CA GLY A 57 -6.13 -9.64 3.29
C GLY A 57 -6.44 -11.01 2.69
N GLU A 58 -5.52 -11.96 2.84
CA GLU A 58 -5.83 -13.37 2.53
C GLU A 58 -7.01 -13.89 3.36
#